data_AF-C7X3L8-F1
#
_entry.id   AF-C7X3L8-F1
#
_cell.length_a   1.000
_cell.length_b   1.000
_cell.length_c   1.000
_cell.angle_alpha   90.00
_cell.angle_beta   90.00
_cell.angle_gamma   90.00
#
_symmetry.space_group_name_H-M   'P 1'
#
loop_
_entity.id
_entity.type
_entity.pdbx_description
1 polymer ?
#
loop_
_entity_poly.entity_id
_entity_poly.type
_entity_poly.pdbx_seq_one_letter_code
_entity_poly.pdbx_strand_id
1 'polypeptide(L)'
;MERTSDYWFMIEPYVHINIANGYMLLYNTLDKETIISNNEKVINLLEELLQDENCGVTILKNEQYRQNDIHSFITNLREKYMGDIIDISLSKGKPIQILPHTNFCNKRNEKYNFIKNANLLHFLNEIIIHLDHILDQDKLIDYLQSMPDNITYSISGDLKHIAKFDKLVDFLNQYNSSKKIICNYINFAIPASVCKNIFLYKIHIHFPIDIKQLIITTQSLKDQNNLFELIFDIASLDDYLKAWEIIEEYQIDKYQFNPIYTGYNIDFFKENVFLKKSDILSTSMSIKDFFIKQMINNNDFGKINIMPNGDVHSNINYPALVNICTHSIFELIQKEIEEGKSWLRVRNQEPCNACIYQWLCPSPSDYEIMIGQTNLCHVNIHNPNCENL
;
A
#
# COMPACT_ATOMS: atom_id res chain seq x y z
N MET A 1 -52.98 16.03 8.32
CA MET A 1 -51.93 17.06 8.44
C MET A 1 -50.63 16.40 8.04
N GLU A 2 -50.12 16.69 6.84
CA GLU A 2 -48.76 16.27 6.48
C GLU A 2 -47.80 16.93 7.47
N ARG A 3 -46.93 16.13 8.11
CA ARG A 3 -45.88 16.66 8.97
C ARG A 3 -44.94 17.50 8.10
N THR A 4 -44.97 18.81 8.30
CA THR A 4 -44.05 19.79 7.71
C THR A 4 -42.83 19.97 8.59
N SER A 5 -42.33 18.89 9.20
CA SER A 5 -41.08 18.92 9.96
C SER A 5 -39.91 18.78 9.00
N ASP A 6 -38.88 19.59 9.23
CA ASP A 6 -37.55 19.40 8.65
C ASP A 6 -36.83 18.24 9.35
N TYR A 7 -35.72 17.80 8.78
CA TYR A 7 -34.97 16.64 9.25
C TYR A 7 -33.50 16.97 9.53
N TRP A 8 -32.91 16.29 10.50
CA TRP A 8 -31.46 16.17 10.62
C TRP A 8 -30.98 15.04 9.71
N PHE A 9 -30.08 15.35 8.78
CA PHE A 9 -29.44 14.39 7.89
C PHE A 9 -28.04 14.03 8.41
N MET A 10 -27.74 12.73 8.41
CA MET A 10 -26.46 12.18 8.86
C MET A 10 -26.06 10.95 8.03
N ILE A 11 -24.75 10.73 7.90
CA ILE A 11 -24.14 9.54 7.28
C ILE A 11 -23.45 8.75 8.37
N GLU A 12 -23.55 7.43 8.39
CA GLU A 12 -22.98 6.60 9.44
C GLU A 12 -21.43 6.68 9.51
N PRO A 13 -20.81 6.61 10.71
CA PRO A 13 -19.36 6.80 10.87
C PRO A 13 -18.48 5.76 10.14
N TYR A 14 -19.05 4.60 9.83
CA TYR A 14 -18.37 3.51 9.10
C TYR A 14 -18.49 3.64 7.58
N VAL A 15 -19.11 4.70 7.07
CA VAL A 15 -19.22 4.97 5.64
C VAL A 15 -18.10 5.92 5.22
N HIS A 16 -17.33 5.50 4.21
CA HIS A 16 -16.38 6.40 3.56
C HIS A 16 -17.09 7.24 2.50
N ILE A 17 -16.81 8.54 2.53
CA ILE A 17 -17.35 9.53 1.58
C ILE A 17 -16.19 10.03 0.74
N ASN A 18 -16.35 10.03 -0.58
CA ASN A 18 -15.45 10.70 -1.50
C ASN A 18 -16.22 11.46 -2.58
N ILE A 19 -15.81 12.69 -2.87
CA ILE A 19 -16.42 13.56 -3.88
C ILE A 19 -15.30 14.03 -4.80
N ALA A 20 -15.45 13.78 -6.09
CA ALA A 20 -14.46 14.17 -7.09
C ALA A 20 -15.09 14.31 -8.48
N ASN A 21 -14.66 15.33 -9.23
CA ASN A 21 -15.05 15.54 -10.64
C ASN A 21 -16.57 15.52 -10.90
N GLY A 22 -17.38 16.07 -9.99
CA GLY A 22 -18.85 16.07 -10.12
C GLY A 22 -19.53 14.72 -9.84
N TYR A 23 -18.81 13.77 -9.24
CA TYR A 23 -19.35 12.50 -8.76
C TYR A 23 -19.11 12.37 -7.25
N MET A 24 -19.98 11.61 -6.60
CA MET A 24 -19.80 11.17 -5.22
C MET A 24 -19.80 9.65 -5.13
N LEU A 25 -19.10 9.14 -4.12
CA LEU A 25 -19.09 7.75 -3.70
C LEU A 25 -19.32 7.66 -2.19
N LEU A 26 -20.31 6.87 -1.79
CA LEU A 26 -20.43 6.33 -0.45
C LEU A 26 -20.04 4.85 -0.48
N TYR A 27 -19.15 4.45 0.42
CA TYR A 27 -18.69 3.06 0.56
C TYR A 27 -18.91 2.60 2.00
N ASN A 28 -19.75 1.58 2.18
CA ASN A 28 -19.99 0.98 3.49
C ASN A 28 -18.86 0.00 3.83
N THR A 29 -18.09 0.30 4.88
CA THR A 29 -16.94 -0.53 5.27
C THR A 29 -17.30 -1.87 5.92
N LEU A 30 -18.58 -2.09 6.25
CA LEU A 30 -19.06 -3.32 6.88
C LEU A 30 -19.43 -4.40 5.85
N ASP A 31 -20.10 -4.04 4.76
CA ASP A 31 -20.63 -4.96 3.75
C ASP A 31 -20.13 -4.69 2.32
N LYS A 32 -19.36 -3.62 2.11
CA LYS A 32 -18.79 -3.18 0.83
C LYS A 32 -19.82 -2.64 -0.17
N GLU A 33 -21.07 -2.44 0.26
CA GLU A 33 -22.06 -1.79 -0.58
C GLU A 33 -21.62 -0.37 -0.95
N THR A 34 -22.06 0.09 -2.12
CA THR A 34 -21.72 1.43 -2.62
C THR A 34 -22.92 2.19 -3.13
N ILE A 35 -22.87 3.52 -3.01
CA ILE A 35 -23.77 4.45 -3.68
C ILE A 35 -22.92 5.43 -4.47
N ILE A 36 -23.18 5.53 -5.77
CA ILE A 36 -22.52 6.47 -6.67
C ILE A 36 -23.59 7.37 -7.27
N SER A 37 -23.34 8.68 -7.31
CA SER A 37 -24.23 9.65 -7.94
C SER A 37 -23.44 10.79 -8.58
N ASN A 38 -23.99 11.36 -9.64
CA ASN A 38 -23.57 12.63 -10.26
C ASN A 38 -24.65 13.72 -10.13
N ASN A 39 -25.66 13.51 -9.28
CA ASN A 39 -26.69 14.50 -9.06
C ASN A 39 -26.15 15.64 -8.19
N GLU A 40 -26.07 16.85 -8.75
CA GLU A 40 -25.54 18.04 -8.09
C GLU A 40 -26.19 18.32 -6.73
N LYS A 41 -27.50 18.08 -6.58
CA LYS A 41 -28.20 18.36 -5.32
C LYS A 41 -27.78 17.40 -4.21
N VAL A 42 -27.53 16.14 -4.56
CA VAL A 42 -27.03 15.12 -3.62
C VAL A 42 -25.59 15.44 -3.24
N ILE A 43 -24.76 15.86 -4.21
CA ILE A 43 -23.38 16.26 -3.97
C ILE A 43 -23.33 17.47 -3.03
N ASN A 44 -24.09 18.53 -3.31
CA ASN A 44 -24.15 19.72 -2.45
C ASN A 44 -24.59 19.37 -1.02
N LEU A 45 -25.55 18.45 -0.86
CA LEU A 45 -25.98 17.98 0.47
C LEU A 45 -24.85 17.28 1.25
N LEU A 46 -24.03 16.47 0.56
CA LEU A 46 -22.87 15.81 1.18
C LEU A 46 -21.73 16.79 1.44
N GLU A 47 -21.47 17.74 0.55
CA GLU A 47 -20.47 18.79 0.76
C GLU A 47 -20.83 19.68 1.96
N GLU A 48 -22.11 20.01 2.14
CA GLU A 48 -22.60 20.69 3.35
C GLU A 48 -22.36 19.85 4.60
N LEU A 49 -22.67 18.54 4.56
CA LEU A 49 -22.46 17.62 5.69
C LEU A 49 -20.99 17.56 6.14
N LEU A 50 -20.06 17.61 5.18
CA LEU A 50 -18.62 17.49 5.40
C LEU A 50 -17.94 18.77 5.92
N GLN A 51 -18.65 19.92 5.96
CA GLN A 51 -18.09 21.13 6.56
C GLN A 51 -17.86 20.96 8.07
N ASP A 52 -16.72 21.42 8.56
CA ASP A 52 -16.31 21.25 9.96
C ASP A 52 -17.32 21.87 10.94
N GLU A 53 -17.95 22.99 10.58
CA GLU A 53 -18.97 23.66 11.39
C GLU A 53 -20.25 22.83 11.54
N ASN A 54 -20.46 21.87 10.64
CA ASN A 54 -21.64 21.03 10.65
C ASN A 54 -21.52 19.81 11.56
N CYS A 55 -20.33 19.45 12.02
CA CYS A 55 -20.10 18.35 12.96
C CYS A 55 -20.83 17.06 12.54
N GLY A 56 -20.77 16.72 11.24
CA GLY A 56 -21.34 15.51 10.66
C GLY A 56 -22.86 15.44 10.61
N VAL A 57 -23.57 16.55 10.82
CA VAL A 57 -25.04 16.61 10.76
C VAL A 57 -25.49 17.92 10.09
N THR A 58 -26.38 17.85 9.11
CA THR A 58 -26.95 19.03 8.43
C THR A 58 -28.49 19.02 8.46
N ILE A 59 -29.11 20.17 8.20
CA ILE A 59 -30.57 20.29 8.10
C ILE A 59 -30.99 19.94 6.68
N LEU A 60 -31.86 18.94 6.55
CA LEU A 60 -32.57 18.63 5.32
C LEU A 60 -34.00 19.17 5.42
N LYS A 61 -34.28 20.25 4.66
CA LYS A 61 -35.62 20.85 4.63
C LYS A 61 -36.63 19.89 4.03
N ASN A 62 -37.88 19.92 4.52
CA ASN A 62 -38.95 19.05 4.01
C ASN A 62 -39.19 19.25 2.50
N GLU A 63 -39.15 20.49 2.03
CA GLU A 63 -39.27 20.82 0.59
C GLU A 63 -38.15 20.19 -0.25
N GLN A 64 -36.92 20.16 0.27
CA GLN A 64 -35.78 19.52 -0.39
C GLN A 64 -35.91 17.99 -0.36
N TYR A 65 -36.34 17.42 0.77
CA TYR A 65 -36.59 15.99 0.91
C TYR A 65 -37.70 15.49 -0.03
N ARG A 66 -38.72 16.29 -0.31
CA ARG A 66 -39.80 15.96 -1.27
C ARG A 66 -39.33 15.93 -2.73
N GLN A 67 -38.15 16.45 -3.05
CA GLN A 67 -37.62 16.35 -4.40
C GLN A 67 -37.23 14.90 -4.70
N ASN A 68 -37.69 14.38 -5.84
CA ASN A 68 -37.51 12.97 -6.23
C ASN A 68 -36.05 12.49 -6.12
N ASP A 69 -35.10 13.31 -6.57
CA ASP A 69 -33.67 12.99 -6.55
C ASP A 69 -33.16 12.74 -5.12
N ILE A 70 -33.51 13.64 -4.19
CA ILE A 70 -33.10 13.57 -2.78
C ILE A 70 -33.86 12.45 -2.09
N HIS A 71 -35.17 12.33 -2.31
CA HIS A 71 -35.98 11.27 -1.71
C HIS A 71 -35.48 9.87 -2.10
N SER A 72 -35.16 9.67 -3.39
CA SER A 72 -34.60 8.42 -3.89
C SER A 72 -33.23 8.13 -3.29
N PHE A 73 -32.35 9.15 -3.20
CA PHE A 73 -31.05 9.02 -2.55
C PHE A 73 -31.19 8.62 -1.07
N ILE A 74 -32.03 9.31 -0.29
CA ILE A 74 -32.23 9.01 1.13
C ILE A 74 -32.84 7.61 1.34
N THR A 75 -33.77 7.20 0.48
CA THR A 75 -34.33 5.84 0.53
C THR A 75 -33.23 4.79 0.30
N ASN A 76 -32.43 4.94 -0.76
CA ASN A 76 -31.32 4.03 -1.05
C ASN A 76 -30.26 4.02 0.07
N LEU A 77 -29.94 5.21 0.61
CA LEU A 77 -29.02 5.37 1.73
C LEU A 77 -29.46 4.57 2.96
N ARG A 78 -30.76 4.61 3.29
CA ARG A 78 -31.35 3.85 4.40
C ARG A 78 -31.39 2.35 4.12
N GLU A 79 -31.78 1.95 2.91
CA GLU A 79 -31.82 0.55 2.48
C GLU A 79 -30.43 -0.12 2.58
N LYS A 80 -29.37 0.64 2.32
CA LYS A 80 -27.97 0.19 2.43
C LYS A 80 -27.32 0.45 3.78
N TYR A 81 -28.10 0.87 4.79
CA TYR A 81 -27.61 1.17 6.14
C TYR A 81 -26.43 2.15 6.16
N MET A 82 -26.44 3.17 5.31
CA MET A 82 -25.33 4.13 5.21
C MET A 82 -25.60 5.46 5.91
N GLY A 83 -26.82 5.70 6.35
CA GLY A 83 -27.20 6.96 6.97
C GLY A 83 -28.70 7.02 7.25
N ASP A 84 -29.11 8.11 7.89
CA ASP A 84 -30.49 8.28 8.33
C ASP A 84 -30.92 9.76 8.31
N ILE A 85 -32.23 9.97 8.42
CA ILE A 85 -32.85 11.26 8.69
C ILE A 85 -33.70 11.21 9.96
N ILE A 86 -33.53 12.18 10.84
CA ILE A 86 -34.23 12.25 12.13
C ILE A 86 -35.11 13.51 12.14
N ASP A 87 -36.38 13.38 12.48
CA ASP A 87 -37.29 14.53 12.61
C ASP A 87 -36.75 15.52 13.67
N ILE A 88 -36.60 16.79 13.31
CA ILE A 88 -35.99 17.81 14.19
C ILE A 88 -36.76 17.94 15.50
N SER A 89 -38.09 17.70 15.49
CA SER A 89 -38.93 17.79 16.69
C SER A 89 -38.56 16.77 17.78
N LEU A 90 -37.81 15.72 17.44
CA LEU A 90 -37.34 14.70 18.39
C LEU A 90 -36.10 15.16 19.19
N SER A 91 -35.50 16.29 18.84
CA SER A 91 -34.28 16.82 19.45
C SER A 91 -34.51 18.23 20.01
N LYS A 92 -33.88 18.54 21.14
CA LYS A 92 -33.92 19.90 21.73
C LYS A 92 -32.98 20.89 21.02
N GLY A 93 -32.08 20.40 20.19
CA GLY A 93 -31.07 21.16 19.47
C GLY A 93 -30.34 20.28 18.46
N LYS A 94 -29.40 20.88 17.71
CA LYS A 94 -28.65 20.19 16.65
C LYS A 94 -27.86 18.99 17.23
N PRO A 95 -28.09 17.76 16.75
CA PRO A 95 -27.26 16.60 17.07
C PRO A 95 -25.84 16.77 16.55
N ILE A 96 -24.91 15.99 17.10
CA ILE A 96 -23.51 15.96 16.68
C ILE A 96 -23.14 14.53 16.34
N GLN A 97 -22.42 14.37 15.23
CA GLN A 97 -21.77 13.12 14.89
C GLN A 97 -20.29 13.39 14.56
N ILE A 98 -19.40 12.83 15.37
CA ILE A 98 -17.97 12.99 15.14
C ILE A 98 -17.59 12.11 13.95
N LEU A 99 -17.37 12.73 12.79
CA LEU A 99 -16.76 12.06 11.65
C LEU A 99 -15.26 11.93 11.90
N PRO A 100 -14.69 10.75 11.67
CA PRO A 100 -13.26 10.56 11.83
C PRO A 100 -12.53 11.36 10.73
N HIS A 101 -11.56 12.17 11.12
CA HIS A 101 -10.80 13.06 10.23
C HIS A 101 -9.29 12.83 10.39
N THR A 102 -8.54 12.95 9.29
CA THR A 102 -7.08 12.81 9.30
C THR A 102 -6.40 14.09 9.77
N ASN A 103 -5.81 14.03 10.96
CA ASN A 103 -5.11 15.19 11.56
C ASN A 103 -3.66 15.39 11.06
N PHE A 104 -3.23 14.66 10.03
CA PHE A 104 -1.82 14.58 9.62
C PHE A 104 -1.43 15.59 8.52
N CYS A 105 -2.22 15.74 7.47
CA CYS A 105 -1.84 16.58 6.31
C CYS A 105 -1.90 18.08 6.58
N ASN A 106 -2.89 18.58 7.33
CA ASN A 106 -3.03 20.01 7.61
C ASN A 106 -1.94 20.60 8.52
N LYS A 107 -0.97 19.80 8.97
CA LYS A 107 0.08 20.22 9.91
C LYS A 107 1.50 19.97 9.40
N ARG A 108 1.69 19.66 8.10
CA ARG A 108 3.03 19.59 7.51
C ARG A 108 3.80 20.89 7.76
N ASN A 109 3.18 22.06 7.61
CA ASN A 109 3.92 23.33 7.74
C ASN A 109 4.06 23.87 9.19
N GLU A 110 3.28 23.40 10.16
CA GLU A 110 3.23 24.00 11.51
C GLU A 110 3.81 23.14 12.65
N LYS A 111 4.09 21.84 12.42
CA LYS A 111 4.38 20.88 13.51
C LYS A 111 5.70 20.11 13.44
N TYR A 112 6.67 20.52 12.63
CA TYR A 112 8.01 19.90 12.70
C TYR A 112 8.73 20.11 14.06
N ASN A 113 8.19 20.94 14.96
CA ASN A 113 8.67 21.05 16.34
C ASN A 113 8.21 19.91 17.28
N PHE A 114 7.30 19.01 16.88
CA PHE A 114 6.68 18.05 17.79
C PHE A 114 7.15 16.60 17.67
N ILE A 115 7.85 16.21 16.60
CA ILE A 115 8.41 14.87 16.53
C ILE A 115 9.74 14.88 17.30
N LYS A 116 9.67 14.72 18.62
CA LYS A 116 10.85 14.41 19.42
C LYS A 116 11.55 13.20 18.80
N ASN A 117 12.86 13.34 18.52
CA ASN A 117 13.71 12.34 17.84
C ASN A 117 13.52 10.89 18.31
N ALA A 118 13.13 10.66 19.57
CA ALA A 118 12.89 9.34 20.14
C ALA A 118 11.80 8.51 19.42
N ASN A 119 10.82 9.14 18.77
CA ASN A 119 9.71 8.42 18.11
C ASN A 119 9.95 8.12 16.62
N LEU A 120 11.01 8.66 16.01
CA LEU A 120 11.25 8.55 14.57
C LEU A 120 11.61 7.12 14.15
N LEU A 121 12.42 6.44 14.95
CA LEU A 121 12.89 5.08 14.66
C LEU A 121 11.75 4.05 14.62
N HIS A 122 10.63 4.31 15.31
CA HIS A 122 9.47 3.42 15.30
C HIS A 122 8.75 3.35 13.95
N PHE A 123 9.07 4.24 13.01
CA PHE A 123 8.55 4.14 11.65
C PHE A 123 9.24 3.07 10.82
N LEU A 124 10.47 2.66 11.19
CA LEU A 124 11.21 1.63 10.46
C LEU A 124 10.64 0.24 10.74
N ASN A 125 10.35 -0.47 9.66
CA ASN A 125 9.77 -1.80 9.67
C ASN A 125 10.69 -2.83 8.99
N GLU A 126 11.39 -2.43 7.93
CA GLU A 126 12.22 -3.34 7.13
C GLU A 126 13.46 -2.63 6.57
N ILE A 127 14.61 -3.28 6.69
CA ILE A 127 15.87 -2.84 6.08
C ILE A 127 16.29 -3.89 5.06
N ILE A 128 16.41 -3.47 3.80
CA ILE A 128 16.87 -4.29 2.70
C ILE A 128 18.34 -3.96 2.44
N ILE A 129 19.22 -4.94 2.65
CA ILE A 129 20.67 -4.79 2.51
C ILE A 129 21.07 -5.49 1.21
N HIS A 130 21.52 -4.71 0.24
CA HIS A 130 22.00 -5.20 -1.05
C HIS A 130 23.49 -5.49 -0.94
N LEU A 131 23.87 -6.76 -1.09
CA LEU A 131 25.25 -7.22 -0.92
C LEU A 131 25.97 -7.43 -2.25
N ASP A 132 27.20 -6.92 -2.31
CA ASP A 132 28.18 -7.22 -3.35
C ASP A 132 29.60 -7.11 -2.75
N HIS A 133 30.64 -7.36 -3.54
CA HIS A 133 32.05 -7.41 -3.13
C HIS A 133 32.64 -6.09 -2.59
N ILE A 134 31.93 -4.96 -2.71
CA ILE A 134 32.42 -3.62 -2.37
C ILE A 134 31.98 -3.18 -0.95
N LEU A 135 30.93 -3.79 -0.40
CA LEU A 135 30.34 -3.32 0.85
C LEU A 135 31.24 -3.62 2.05
N ASP A 136 31.53 -2.58 2.83
CA ASP A 136 32.28 -2.69 4.08
C ASP A 136 31.38 -3.23 5.20
N GLN A 137 31.63 -4.48 5.58
CA GLN A 137 30.83 -5.20 6.56
C GLN A 137 30.91 -4.60 7.97
N ASP A 138 32.07 -4.11 8.37
CA ASP A 138 32.27 -3.61 9.73
C ASP A 138 31.51 -2.27 9.89
N LYS A 139 31.60 -1.38 8.88
CA LYS A 139 30.80 -0.14 8.86
C LYS A 139 29.30 -0.38 8.81
N LEU A 140 28.87 -1.38 8.05
CA LEU A 140 27.46 -1.76 8.01
C LEU A 140 26.98 -2.21 9.39
N ILE A 141 27.72 -3.11 10.05
CA ILE A 141 27.36 -3.61 11.38
C ILE A 141 27.28 -2.45 12.38
N ASP A 142 28.27 -1.55 12.37
CA ASP A 142 28.26 -0.35 13.23
C ASP A 142 27.02 0.52 13.01
N TYR A 143 26.62 0.72 11.74
CA TYR A 143 25.40 1.45 11.41
C TYR A 143 24.13 0.72 11.91
N LEU A 144 24.07 -0.61 11.74
CA LEU A 144 22.93 -1.42 12.15
C LEU A 144 22.77 -1.55 13.68
N GLN A 145 23.84 -1.37 14.47
CA GLN A 145 23.74 -1.34 15.93
C GLN A 145 22.85 -0.21 16.46
N SER A 146 22.63 0.84 15.67
CA SER A 146 21.74 1.96 16.03
C SER A 146 20.25 1.68 15.80
N MET A 147 19.91 0.50 15.27
CA MET A 147 18.55 0.15 14.85
C MET A 147 17.69 -0.38 16.01
N PRO A 148 16.37 -0.11 16.03
CA PRO A 148 15.46 -0.69 17.02
C PRO A 148 15.26 -2.20 16.85
N ASP A 149 14.88 -2.87 17.94
CA ASP A 149 14.80 -4.35 18.03
C ASP A 149 13.75 -4.99 17.09
N ASN A 150 12.72 -4.24 16.68
CA ASN A 150 11.56 -4.75 15.94
C ASN A 150 11.65 -4.53 14.42
N ILE A 151 12.84 -4.62 13.83
CA ILE A 151 13.04 -4.45 12.38
C ILE A 151 13.20 -5.80 11.69
N THR A 152 12.55 -5.94 10.54
CA THR A 152 12.84 -7.05 9.63
C THR A 152 14.11 -6.77 8.82
N TYR A 153 15.06 -7.70 8.82
CA TYR A 153 16.27 -7.59 8.00
C TYR A 153 16.15 -8.47 6.77
N SER A 154 16.22 -7.86 5.58
CA SER A 154 16.17 -8.55 4.30
C SER A 154 17.52 -8.41 3.61
N ILE A 155 18.19 -9.52 3.35
CA ILE A 155 19.47 -9.52 2.62
C ILE A 155 19.17 -9.84 1.17
N SER A 156 19.58 -8.98 0.24
CA SER A 156 19.44 -9.19 -1.20
C SER A 156 20.80 -9.32 -1.87
N GLY A 157 20.93 -10.30 -2.77
CA GLY A 157 22.14 -10.50 -3.57
C GLY A 157 22.39 -11.97 -3.87
N ASP A 158 23.47 -12.22 -4.61
CA ASP A 158 23.89 -13.59 -4.91
C ASP A 158 24.38 -14.32 -3.65
N LEU A 159 23.99 -15.58 -3.51
CA LEU A 159 24.42 -16.40 -2.36
C LEU A 159 25.95 -16.48 -2.21
N LYS A 160 26.69 -16.44 -3.33
CA LYS A 160 28.17 -16.44 -3.31
C LYS A 160 28.74 -15.18 -2.66
N HIS A 161 28.05 -14.04 -2.80
CA HIS A 161 28.43 -12.81 -2.12
C HIS A 161 28.01 -12.90 -0.66
N ILE A 162 26.77 -13.32 -0.38
CA ILE A 162 26.27 -13.50 0.99
C ILE A 162 27.18 -14.41 1.82
N ALA A 163 27.72 -15.48 1.22
CA ALA A 163 28.71 -16.39 1.83
C ALA A 163 29.95 -15.72 2.40
N LYS A 164 30.32 -14.53 1.89
CA LYS A 164 31.48 -13.77 2.34
C LYS A 164 31.15 -12.85 3.50
N PHE A 165 29.87 -12.71 3.84
CA PHE A 165 29.36 -11.83 4.89
C PHE A 165 29.00 -12.58 6.18
N ASP A 166 29.80 -13.57 6.57
CA ASP A 166 29.57 -14.37 7.78
C ASP A 166 29.42 -13.52 9.06
N LYS A 167 30.26 -12.47 9.25
CA LYS A 167 30.14 -11.60 10.44
C LYS A 167 28.78 -10.90 10.54
N LEU A 168 28.18 -10.52 9.41
CA LEU A 168 26.89 -9.82 9.32
C LEU A 168 25.79 -10.81 9.63
N VAL A 169 25.86 -12.01 9.06
CA VAL A 169 24.93 -13.09 9.37
C VAL A 169 24.98 -13.42 10.87
N ASP A 170 26.16 -13.55 11.45
CA ASP A 170 26.34 -13.78 12.88
C ASP A 170 25.85 -12.62 13.74
N PHE A 171 26.10 -11.37 13.34
CA PHE A 171 25.54 -10.19 14.00
C PHE A 171 24.02 -10.21 13.98
N LEU A 172 23.39 -10.41 12.81
CA LEU A 172 21.94 -10.44 12.69
C LEU A 172 21.33 -11.59 13.49
N ASN A 173 21.99 -12.75 13.56
CA ASN A 173 21.56 -13.90 14.35
C ASN A 173 21.48 -13.63 15.87
N GLN A 174 22.11 -12.56 16.37
CA GLN A 174 21.99 -12.15 17.78
C GLN A 174 20.62 -11.54 18.10
N TYR A 175 19.88 -11.09 17.08
CA TYR A 175 18.58 -10.46 17.23
C TYR A 175 17.44 -11.45 16.95
N ASN A 176 16.34 -11.36 17.70
CA ASN A 176 15.15 -12.20 17.49
C ASN A 176 14.25 -11.71 16.34
N SER A 177 14.66 -10.64 15.65
CA SER A 177 13.88 -10.02 14.59
C SER A 177 13.74 -10.94 13.38
N SER A 178 12.66 -10.77 12.61
CA SER A 178 12.42 -11.54 11.39
C SER A 178 13.52 -11.26 10.36
N LYS A 179 13.94 -12.30 9.64
CA LYS A 179 15.01 -12.19 8.65
C LYS A 179 14.62 -12.86 7.35
N LYS A 180 15.02 -12.26 6.24
CA LYS A 180 14.75 -12.77 4.89
C LYS A 180 16.02 -12.77 4.07
N ILE A 181 16.14 -13.75 3.18
CA ILE A 181 17.15 -13.76 2.12
C ILE A 181 16.42 -13.73 0.79
N ILE A 182 16.70 -12.72 -0.01
CA ILE A 182 16.16 -12.53 -1.35
C ILE A 182 17.27 -12.83 -2.34
N CYS A 183 17.13 -13.91 -3.10
CA CYS A 183 18.18 -14.34 -4.03
C CYS A 183 17.59 -15.06 -5.23
N ASN A 184 18.42 -15.26 -6.26
CA ASN A 184 18.08 -15.97 -7.47
C ASN A 184 18.36 -17.49 -7.30
N TYR A 185 17.55 -18.33 -7.94
CA TYR A 185 17.75 -19.79 -7.99
C TYR A 185 18.99 -20.25 -8.79
N ILE A 186 19.57 -19.39 -9.63
CA ILE A 186 20.76 -19.69 -10.44
C ILE A 186 22.00 -19.79 -9.53
N ASN A 187 22.81 -20.84 -9.76
CA ASN A 187 24.03 -21.11 -8.98
C ASN A 187 23.78 -21.19 -7.46
N PHE A 188 22.61 -21.67 -7.07
CA PHE A 188 22.19 -21.72 -5.68
C PHE A 188 23.00 -22.77 -4.91
N ALA A 189 23.80 -22.30 -3.95
CA ALA A 189 24.48 -23.14 -2.98
C ALA A 189 24.49 -22.39 -1.64
N ILE A 190 23.74 -22.90 -0.66
CA ILE A 190 23.65 -22.25 0.66
C ILE A 190 24.96 -22.53 1.41
N PRO A 191 25.74 -21.50 1.74
CA PRO A 191 26.94 -21.67 2.55
C PRO A 191 26.56 -22.12 3.97
N ALA A 192 27.36 -23.00 4.57
CA ALA A 192 27.09 -23.55 5.91
C ALA A 192 26.89 -22.48 7.01
N SER A 193 27.49 -21.30 6.84
CA SER A 193 27.35 -20.14 7.74
C SER A 193 25.95 -19.49 7.69
N VAL A 194 25.23 -19.62 6.57
CA VAL A 194 23.90 -19.03 6.32
C VAL A 194 22.78 -20.04 6.60
N CYS A 195 23.10 -21.34 6.70
CA CYS A 195 22.18 -22.48 6.88
C CYS A 195 21.38 -22.54 8.20
N LYS A 196 21.25 -21.46 8.98
CA LYS A 196 20.42 -21.50 10.20
C LYS A 196 18.94 -21.31 9.78
N ASN A 197 18.04 -22.16 10.29
CA ASN A 197 16.57 -22.17 10.06
C ASN A 197 15.82 -20.91 10.59
N ILE A 198 16.48 -19.76 10.58
CA ILE A 198 16.04 -18.48 11.13
C ILE A 198 15.60 -17.54 10.00
N PHE A 199 16.07 -17.79 8.77
CA PHE A 199 15.75 -16.96 7.59
C PHE A 199 14.60 -17.56 6.77
N LEU A 200 13.73 -16.68 6.28
CA LEU A 200 12.83 -16.97 5.18
C LEU A 200 13.52 -16.69 3.84
N TYR A 201 13.66 -17.70 3.00
CA TYR A 201 14.24 -17.57 1.67
C TYR A 201 13.16 -17.21 0.65
N LYS A 202 13.29 -16.06 0.00
CA LYS A 202 12.48 -15.64 -1.16
C LYS A 202 13.33 -15.86 -2.41
N ILE A 203 13.01 -16.90 -3.15
CA ILE A 203 13.80 -17.34 -4.32
C ILE A 203 13.15 -16.82 -5.58
N HIS A 204 13.79 -15.87 -6.25
CA HIS A 204 13.37 -15.38 -7.55
C HIS A 204 13.73 -16.36 -8.65
N ILE A 205 12.75 -16.68 -9.49
CA ILE A 205 12.82 -17.59 -10.63
C ILE A 205 12.54 -16.78 -11.89
N HIS A 206 13.60 -16.51 -12.64
CA HIS A 206 13.51 -15.83 -13.93
C HIS A 206 13.36 -16.82 -15.09
N PHE A 207 12.67 -16.37 -16.14
CA PHE A 207 12.51 -17.12 -17.38
C PHE A 207 13.67 -16.85 -18.36
N PRO A 208 14.09 -17.86 -19.16
CA PRO A 208 13.59 -19.25 -19.17
C PRO A 208 14.06 -20.07 -17.96
N ILE A 209 13.22 -20.98 -17.47
CA ILE A 209 13.49 -21.76 -16.25
C ILE A 209 14.43 -22.94 -16.55
N ASP A 210 15.53 -23.03 -15.81
CA ASP A 210 16.32 -24.25 -15.69
C ASP A 210 15.71 -25.17 -14.62
N ILE A 211 14.89 -26.13 -15.09
CA ILE A 211 14.19 -27.09 -14.23
C ILE A 211 15.16 -27.88 -13.36
N LYS A 212 16.34 -28.26 -13.89
CA LYS A 212 17.32 -29.03 -13.11
C LYS A 212 17.84 -28.21 -11.95
N GLN A 213 18.19 -26.94 -12.20
CA GLN A 213 18.65 -26.03 -11.17
C GLN A 213 17.55 -25.71 -10.15
N LEU A 214 16.30 -25.58 -10.58
CA LEU A 214 15.15 -25.38 -9.70
C LEU A 214 14.95 -26.58 -8.73
N ILE A 215 15.02 -27.80 -9.24
CA ILE A 215 14.93 -29.02 -8.43
C ILE A 215 16.08 -29.08 -7.42
N ILE A 216 17.32 -28.84 -7.86
CA ILE A 216 18.50 -28.81 -6.97
C ILE A 216 18.32 -27.78 -5.86
N THR A 217 17.88 -26.57 -6.21
CA THR A 217 17.65 -25.46 -5.27
C THR A 217 16.60 -25.81 -4.23
N THR A 218 15.43 -26.28 -4.67
CA THR A 218 14.31 -26.63 -3.79
C THR A 218 14.63 -27.82 -2.91
N GLN A 219 15.31 -28.84 -3.43
CA GLN A 219 15.76 -29.98 -2.62
C GLN A 219 16.79 -29.56 -1.58
N SER A 220 17.78 -28.74 -1.93
CA SER A 220 18.76 -28.21 -0.97
C SER A 220 18.10 -27.42 0.15
N LEU A 221 17.05 -26.65 -0.13
CA LEU A 221 16.28 -25.90 0.88
C LEU A 221 15.49 -26.83 1.80
N LYS A 222 14.84 -27.86 1.23
CA LYS A 222 14.09 -28.88 1.99
C LYS A 222 15.00 -29.72 2.89
N ASP A 223 16.12 -30.19 2.37
CA ASP A 223 17.08 -31.04 3.11
C ASP A 223 17.65 -30.32 4.35
N GLN A 224 17.74 -28.99 4.28
CA GLN A 224 18.21 -28.14 5.38
C GLN A 224 17.07 -27.68 6.31
N ASN A 225 15.81 -28.05 6.07
CA ASN A 225 14.63 -27.58 6.79
C ASN A 225 14.46 -26.04 6.79
N ASN A 226 14.88 -25.37 5.71
CA ASN A 226 14.69 -23.93 5.56
C ASN A 226 13.25 -23.59 5.18
N LEU A 227 12.77 -22.45 5.67
CA LEU A 227 11.52 -21.86 5.19
C LEU A 227 11.81 -21.10 3.89
N PHE A 228 11.07 -21.41 2.83
CA PHE A 228 11.22 -20.72 1.56
C PHE A 228 9.89 -20.48 0.84
N GLU A 229 9.93 -19.52 -0.07
CA GLU A 229 8.85 -19.11 -0.97
C GLU A 229 9.46 -18.88 -2.36
N LEU A 230 8.85 -19.45 -3.38
CA LEU A 230 9.29 -19.32 -4.77
C LEU A 230 8.56 -18.16 -5.44
N ILE A 231 9.31 -17.22 -6.01
CA ILE A 231 8.76 -16.04 -6.67
C ILE A 231 9.05 -16.17 -8.17
N PHE A 232 8.01 -16.41 -8.96
CA PHE A 232 8.13 -16.55 -10.41
C PHE A 232 8.00 -15.17 -11.06
N ASP A 233 9.05 -14.74 -11.73
CA ASP A 233 9.11 -13.44 -12.40
C ASP A 233 8.54 -13.55 -13.82
N ILE A 234 7.34 -13.03 -14.03
CA ILE A 234 6.53 -13.26 -15.23
C ILE A 234 6.51 -12.01 -16.11
N ALA A 235 7.01 -12.12 -17.35
CA ALA A 235 6.95 -11.04 -18.33
C ALA A 235 5.79 -11.18 -19.33
N SER A 236 5.19 -12.37 -19.42
CA SER A 236 4.21 -12.72 -20.44
C SER A 236 3.24 -13.80 -19.96
N LEU A 237 2.13 -14.00 -20.71
CA LEU A 237 1.20 -15.10 -20.44
C LEU A 237 1.84 -16.48 -20.62
N ASP A 238 2.80 -16.61 -21.55
CA ASP A 238 3.55 -17.85 -21.75
C ASP A 238 4.41 -18.21 -20.53
N ASP A 239 5.08 -17.21 -19.92
CA ASP A 239 5.81 -17.41 -18.66
C ASP A 239 4.86 -17.85 -17.54
N TYR A 240 3.67 -17.24 -17.44
CA TYR A 240 2.64 -17.63 -16.47
C TYR A 240 2.21 -19.08 -16.64
N LEU A 241 1.88 -19.49 -17.86
CA LEU A 241 1.44 -20.86 -18.16
C LEU A 241 2.53 -21.88 -17.82
N LYS A 242 3.78 -21.60 -18.20
CA LYS A 242 4.93 -22.45 -17.85
C LYS A 242 5.18 -22.51 -16.35
N ALA A 243 5.04 -21.38 -15.63
CA ALA A 243 5.15 -21.37 -14.18
C ALA A 243 4.06 -22.26 -13.55
N TRP A 244 2.83 -22.14 -14.04
CA TRP A 244 1.68 -22.91 -13.57
C TRP A 244 1.88 -24.41 -13.77
N GLU A 245 2.32 -24.84 -14.96
CA GLU A 245 2.64 -26.24 -15.26
C GLU A 245 3.68 -26.80 -14.27
N ILE A 246 4.73 -26.04 -13.98
CA ILE A 246 5.77 -26.44 -13.01
C ILE A 246 5.21 -26.50 -11.58
N ILE A 247 4.39 -25.54 -11.18
CA ILE A 247 3.77 -25.52 -9.85
C ILE A 247 2.90 -26.77 -9.64
N GLU A 248 2.10 -27.13 -10.64
CA GLU A 248 1.27 -28.33 -10.60
C GLU A 248 2.09 -29.61 -10.66
N GLU A 249 3.06 -29.72 -11.57
CA GLU A 249 3.88 -30.92 -11.75
C GLU A 249 4.67 -31.25 -10.47
N TYR A 250 5.27 -30.24 -9.84
CA TYR A 250 6.13 -30.41 -8.67
C TYR A 250 5.42 -30.17 -7.33
N GLN A 251 4.10 -29.92 -7.35
CA GLN A 251 3.27 -29.67 -6.16
C GLN A 251 3.90 -28.61 -5.26
N ILE A 252 4.16 -27.43 -5.83
CA ILE A 252 4.78 -26.31 -5.13
C ILE A 252 3.73 -25.60 -4.27
N ASP A 253 3.86 -25.69 -2.95
CA ASP A 253 2.86 -25.12 -2.02
C ASP A 253 2.99 -23.61 -1.82
N LYS A 254 4.21 -23.10 -1.66
CA LYS A 254 4.49 -21.69 -1.31
C LYS A 254 5.13 -20.98 -2.48
N TYR A 255 4.31 -20.26 -3.25
CA TYR A 255 4.76 -19.48 -4.39
C TYR A 255 4.04 -18.14 -4.50
N GLN A 256 4.66 -17.23 -5.24
CA GLN A 256 4.09 -15.95 -5.64
C GLN A 256 4.42 -15.69 -7.11
N PHE A 257 3.47 -15.07 -7.83
CA PHE A 257 3.72 -14.49 -9.14
C PHE A 257 4.13 -13.02 -9.02
N ASN A 258 5.23 -12.66 -9.67
CA ASN A 258 5.75 -11.29 -9.71
C ASN A 258 5.82 -10.80 -11.16
N PRO A 259 4.86 -10.00 -11.63
CA PRO A 259 4.92 -9.42 -12.97
C PRO A 259 6.16 -8.56 -13.16
N ILE A 260 6.93 -8.75 -14.23
CA ILE A 260 8.11 -7.93 -14.51
C ILE A 260 7.89 -7.07 -15.75
N TYR A 261 8.06 -5.75 -15.59
CA TYR A 261 7.97 -4.83 -16.71
C TYR A 261 9.30 -4.80 -17.47
N THR A 262 9.26 -5.20 -18.75
CA THR A 262 10.46 -5.32 -19.60
C THR A 262 10.71 -4.07 -20.45
N GLY A 263 9.85 -3.05 -20.36
CA GLY A 263 9.84 -1.89 -21.25
C GLY A 263 9.05 -2.12 -22.55
N TYR A 264 8.79 -3.38 -22.92
CA TYR A 264 8.14 -3.74 -24.18
C TYR A 264 6.84 -4.55 -24.02
N ASN A 265 6.48 -4.94 -22.80
CA ASN A 265 5.32 -5.78 -22.48
C ASN A 265 4.15 -5.01 -21.84
N ILE A 266 3.93 -3.76 -22.24
CA ILE A 266 2.86 -2.93 -21.65
C ILE A 266 1.46 -3.54 -21.85
N ASP A 267 1.23 -4.25 -22.96
CA ASP A 267 -0.06 -4.87 -23.24
C ASP A 267 -0.36 -6.00 -22.23
N PHE A 268 0.66 -6.80 -21.86
CA PHE A 268 0.55 -7.78 -20.79
C PHE A 268 0.16 -7.12 -19.45
N PHE A 269 0.76 -5.98 -19.12
CA PHE A 269 0.43 -5.22 -17.91
C PHE A 269 -0.99 -4.66 -17.95
N LYS A 270 -1.42 -4.08 -19.07
CA LYS A 270 -2.79 -3.58 -19.23
C LYS A 270 -3.81 -4.67 -19.08
N GLU A 271 -3.55 -5.86 -19.61
CA GLU A 271 -4.51 -6.97 -19.55
C GLU A 271 -4.57 -7.64 -18.16
N ASN A 272 -3.43 -7.76 -17.47
CA ASN A 272 -3.30 -8.64 -16.30
C ASN A 272 -2.93 -7.94 -14.99
N VAL A 273 -2.44 -6.69 -15.03
CA VAL A 273 -1.99 -5.94 -13.84
C VAL A 273 -2.86 -4.70 -13.60
N PHE A 274 -3.34 -4.05 -14.67
CA PHE A 274 -4.16 -2.85 -14.52
C PHE A 274 -5.53 -3.20 -13.93
N LEU A 275 -5.91 -2.45 -12.91
CA LEU A 275 -7.16 -2.69 -12.20
C LEU A 275 -8.37 -2.20 -13.01
N LYS A 276 -9.42 -3.01 -13.02
CA LYS A 276 -10.77 -2.60 -13.42
C LYS A 276 -11.54 -2.08 -12.22
N LYS A 277 -12.68 -1.42 -12.48
CA LYS A 277 -13.61 -0.96 -11.45
C LYS A 277 -14.04 -2.11 -10.51
N SER A 278 -14.37 -3.27 -11.08
CA SER A 278 -14.74 -4.48 -10.33
C SER A 278 -13.66 -4.89 -9.33
N ASP A 279 -12.39 -4.81 -9.74
CA ASP A 279 -11.26 -5.24 -8.92
C ASP A 279 -11.08 -4.29 -7.73
N ILE A 280 -11.19 -2.98 -8.00
CA ILE A 280 -11.12 -1.93 -6.96
C ILE A 280 -12.23 -2.13 -5.91
N LEU A 281 -13.47 -2.38 -6.35
CA LEU A 281 -14.62 -2.54 -5.46
C LEU A 281 -14.69 -3.92 -4.78
N SER A 282 -13.97 -4.92 -5.29
CA SER A 282 -13.94 -6.26 -4.67
C SER A 282 -13.21 -6.28 -3.31
N THR A 283 -12.29 -5.34 -3.11
CA THR A 283 -11.43 -5.25 -1.93
C THR A 283 -12.19 -4.72 -0.72
N SER A 284 -12.17 -5.45 0.39
CA SER A 284 -12.69 -4.95 1.67
C SER A 284 -11.73 -3.92 2.27
N MET A 285 -12.26 -2.78 2.69
CA MET A 285 -11.48 -1.77 3.41
C MET A 285 -12.22 -1.28 4.64
N SER A 286 -11.49 -1.14 5.73
CA SER A 286 -11.95 -0.45 6.92
C SER A 286 -11.74 1.07 6.80
N ILE A 287 -12.43 1.85 7.64
CA ILE A 287 -12.17 3.30 7.76
C ILE A 287 -10.70 3.60 8.07
N LYS A 288 -10.03 2.75 8.85
CA LYS A 288 -8.61 2.89 9.15
C LYS A 288 -7.74 2.75 7.89
N ASP A 289 -8.08 1.83 7.00
CA ASP A 289 -7.33 1.61 5.75
C ASP A 289 -7.40 2.82 4.83
N PHE A 290 -8.57 3.47 4.74
CA PHE A 290 -8.73 4.73 4.01
C PHE A 290 -7.78 5.82 4.54
N PHE A 291 -7.73 6.00 5.86
CA PHE A 291 -6.84 7.00 6.46
C PHE A 291 -5.36 6.69 6.25
N ILE A 292 -4.99 5.42 6.36
CA ILE A 292 -3.63 4.98 6.07
C ILE A 292 -3.26 5.34 4.62
N LYS A 293 -4.11 4.99 3.64
CA LYS A 293 -3.88 5.28 2.21
C LYS A 293 -3.81 6.77 1.88
N GLN A 294 -4.46 7.63 2.67
CA GLN A 294 -4.38 9.08 2.56
C GLN A 294 -3.07 9.67 3.08
N MET A 295 -2.39 8.95 3.97
CA MET A 295 -1.25 9.47 4.72
C MET A 295 0.09 8.90 4.24
N ILE A 296 0.14 7.61 3.96
CA ILE A 296 1.38 6.89 3.70
C ILE A 296 1.24 5.94 2.51
N ASN A 297 2.37 5.60 1.91
CA ASN A 297 2.47 4.53 0.94
C ASN A 297 2.69 3.20 1.64
N ASN A 298 1.69 2.31 1.65
CA ASN A 298 1.79 1.01 2.33
C ASN A 298 2.88 0.10 1.74
N ASN A 299 3.27 0.31 0.49
CA ASN A 299 4.32 -0.47 -0.15
C ASN A 299 5.72 -0.08 0.34
N ASP A 300 5.91 1.21 0.64
CA ASP A 300 7.21 1.82 0.89
C ASP A 300 7.43 2.21 2.37
N PHE A 301 6.37 2.52 3.12
CA PHE A 301 6.46 3.14 4.43
C PHE A 301 7.23 2.27 5.44
N GLY A 302 8.26 2.86 6.04
CA GLY A 302 9.13 2.19 6.98
C GLY A 302 10.16 1.27 6.36
N LYS A 303 10.28 1.23 5.03
CA LYS A 303 11.29 0.45 4.32
C LYS A 303 12.45 1.33 3.87
N ILE A 304 13.67 0.80 3.99
CA ILE A 304 14.89 1.41 3.45
C ILE A 304 15.76 0.36 2.77
N ASN A 305 16.57 0.81 1.83
CA ASN A 305 17.48 0.01 1.01
C ASN A 305 18.90 0.54 1.22
N ILE A 306 19.80 -0.29 1.74
CA ILE A 306 21.23 0.01 1.86
C ILE A 306 21.94 -0.65 0.68
N MET A 307 22.55 0.17 -0.17
CA MET A 307 23.26 -0.26 -1.38
C MET A 307 24.72 -0.65 -1.06
N PRO A 308 25.41 -1.43 -1.94
CA PRO A 308 26.78 -1.87 -1.68
C PRO A 308 27.80 -0.73 -1.50
N ASN A 309 27.54 0.45 -2.08
CA ASN A 309 28.37 1.65 -1.91
C ASN A 309 28.09 2.41 -0.61
N GLY A 310 27.15 1.93 0.22
CA GLY A 310 26.72 2.55 1.45
C GLY A 310 25.61 3.60 1.29
N ASP A 311 25.14 3.88 0.07
CA ASP A 311 24.01 4.78 -0.14
C ASP A 311 22.73 4.15 0.40
N VAL A 312 21.86 4.99 0.97
CA VAL A 312 20.59 4.55 1.55
C VAL A 312 19.42 5.25 0.87
N HIS A 313 18.47 4.45 0.42
CA HIS A 313 17.27 4.89 -0.31
C HIS A 313 16.02 4.39 0.42
N SER A 314 14.98 5.21 0.56
CA SER A 314 13.66 4.69 0.96
C SER A 314 13.03 3.85 -0.16
N ASN A 315 13.29 4.21 -1.41
CA ASN A 315 12.91 3.44 -2.60
C ASN A 315 13.99 3.63 -3.67
N ILE A 316 14.46 2.51 -4.24
CA ILE A 316 15.62 2.45 -5.15
C ILE A 316 15.41 3.21 -6.46
N ASN A 317 14.16 3.51 -6.83
CA ASN A 317 13.83 4.27 -8.03
C ASN A 317 14.02 5.79 -7.84
N TYR A 318 14.32 6.24 -6.62
CA TYR A 318 14.61 7.64 -6.30
C TYR A 318 16.07 7.82 -5.84
N PRO A 319 16.59 9.06 -5.89
CA PRO A 319 17.94 9.36 -5.44
C PRO A 319 18.21 8.94 -3.98
N ALA A 320 19.48 8.66 -3.67
CA ALA A 320 19.91 8.34 -2.32
C ALA A 320 19.58 9.49 -1.36
N LEU A 321 19.08 9.14 -0.18
CA LEU A 321 18.80 10.10 0.88
C LEU A 321 20.07 10.43 1.65
N VAL A 322 20.81 9.41 2.03
CA VAL A 322 22.02 9.53 2.85
C VAL A 322 23.02 8.43 2.49
N ASN A 323 24.17 8.42 3.16
CA ASN A 323 25.14 7.34 3.09
C ASN A 323 25.56 6.90 4.50
N ILE A 324 25.62 5.58 4.74
CA ILE A 324 25.88 4.97 6.06
C ILE A 324 27.23 5.38 6.66
N CYS A 325 28.19 5.81 5.84
CA CYS A 325 29.51 6.22 6.31
C CYS A 325 29.54 7.65 6.88
N THR A 326 28.52 8.46 6.59
CA THR A 326 28.55 9.91 6.80
C THR A 326 27.35 10.44 7.58
N HIS A 327 26.26 9.68 7.66
CA HIS A 327 25.02 10.10 8.26
C HIS A 327 24.48 9.04 9.21
N SER A 328 23.66 9.48 10.15
CA SER A 328 22.89 8.64 11.06
C SER A 328 21.54 8.23 10.46
N ILE A 329 20.93 7.20 11.04
CA ILE A 329 19.57 6.78 10.69
C ILE A 329 18.51 7.85 10.99
N PHE A 330 18.74 8.73 11.98
CA PHE A 330 17.82 9.81 12.29
C PHE A 330 17.76 10.85 11.18
N GLU A 331 18.91 11.20 10.61
CA GLU A 331 19.00 12.12 9.46
C GLU A 331 18.29 11.54 8.23
N LEU A 332 18.41 10.23 8.01
CA LEU A 332 17.66 9.54 6.96
C LEU A 332 16.16 9.72 7.14
N ILE A 333 15.63 9.37 8.32
CA ILE A 333 14.18 9.40 8.57
C ILE A 333 13.65 10.82 8.49
N GLN A 334 14.41 11.79 9.02
CA GLN A 334 14.05 13.19 8.92
C GLN A 334 13.94 13.61 7.45
N LYS A 335 14.95 13.31 6.63
CA LYS A 335 14.94 13.64 5.20
C LYS A 335 13.80 12.96 4.46
N GLU A 336 13.47 11.70 4.76
CA GLU A 336 12.32 11.02 4.16
C GLU A 336 10.99 11.67 4.54
N ILE A 337 10.80 12.09 5.79
CA ILE A 337 9.56 12.75 6.24
C ILE A 337 9.45 14.17 5.64
N GLU A 338 10.56 14.87 5.47
CA GLU A 338 10.61 16.21 4.86
C GLU A 338 10.38 16.15 3.34
N GLU A 339 11.04 15.25 2.61
CA GLU A 339 10.89 15.13 1.16
C GLU A 339 9.62 14.36 0.76
N GLY A 340 9.28 13.29 1.48
CA GLY A 340 8.05 12.50 1.30
C GLY A 340 7.91 11.79 -0.05
N LYS A 341 9.01 11.57 -0.79
CA LYS A 341 8.97 11.00 -2.15
C LYS A 341 8.66 9.51 -2.19
N SER A 342 8.89 8.79 -1.09
CA SER A 342 8.67 7.34 -1.01
C SER A 342 7.57 6.99 0.00
N TRP A 343 7.83 7.17 1.29
CA TRP A 343 6.95 6.80 2.39
C TRP A 343 5.62 7.56 2.37
N LEU A 344 5.60 8.79 1.84
CA LEU A 344 4.42 9.65 1.76
C LEU A 344 3.87 9.78 0.33
N ARG A 345 4.31 8.90 -0.59
CA ARG A 345 3.82 8.85 -1.98
C ARG A 345 2.43 8.23 -2.03
N VAL A 346 1.41 9.08 -2.00
CA VAL A 346 -0.01 8.68 -2.04
C VAL A 346 -0.66 9.03 -3.39
N ARG A 347 -1.91 8.60 -3.62
CA ARG A 347 -2.66 8.81 -4.88
C ARG A 347 -3.14 10.26 -5.09
N ASN A 348 -2.31 11.26 -4.83
CA ASN A 348 -2.66 12.68 -4.90
C ASN A 348 -2.25 13.40 -6.21
N GLN A 349 -1.85 12.64 -7.23
CA GLN A 349 -1.51 13.14 -8.56
C GLN A 349 -2.61 12.84 -9.57
N GLU A 350 -2.68 13.63 -10.65
CA GLU A 350 -3.57 13.37 -11.79
C GLU A 350 -3.26 11.99 -12.43
N PRO A 351 -4.29 11.22 -12.84
CA PRO A 351 -5.72 11.53 -12.77
C PRO A 351 -6.38 11.14 -11.43
N CYS A 352 -5.63 10.55 -10.50
CA CYS A 352 -6.20 9.93 -9.28
C CYS A 352 -6.76 10.94 -8.27
N ASN A 353 -6.18 12.13 -8.15
CA ASN A 353 -6.70 13.21 -7.30
C ASN A 353 -8.10 13.70 -7.70
N ALA A 354 -8.55 13.43 -8.92
CA ALA A 354 -9.89 13.73 -9.42
C ALA A 354 -10.80 12.49 -9.50
N CYS A 355 -10.39 11.36 -8.92
CA CYS A 355 -11.11 10.09 -9.01
C CYS A 355 -11.91 9.76 -7.74
N ILE A 356 -13.19 9.38 -7.88
CA ILE A 356 -14.01 8.96 -6.73
C ILE A 356 -13.51 7.68 -6.05
N TYR A 357 -12.70 6.87 -6.74
CA TYR A 357 -12.11 5.64 -6.19
C TYR A 357 -10.67 5.84 -5.66
N GLN A 358 -10.15 7.08 -5.62
CA GLN A 358 -8.77 7.42 -5.26
C GLN A 358 -8.22 6.62 -4.07
N TRP A 359 -9.00 6.52 -2.99
CA TRP A 359 -8.60 5.89 -1.74
C TRP A 359 -9.02 4.41 -1.62
N LEU A 360 -9.80 3.90 -2.58
CA LEU A 360 -10.05 2.47 -2.77
C LEU A 360 -8.91 1.79 -3.51
N CYS A 361 -8.28 2.50 -4.44
CA CYS A 361 -7.09 2.01 -5.14
C CYS A 361 -5.96 1.64 -4.17
N PRO A 362 -5.08 0.70 -4.55
CA PRO A 362 -3.85 0.43 -3.82
C PRO A 362 -2.93 1.66 -3.84
N SER A 363 -2.04 1.75 -2.84
CA SER A 363 -0.98 2.76 -2.83
C SER A 363 -0.11 2.65 -4.10
N PRO A 364 0.49 3.75 -4.58
CA PRO A 364 1.39 3.73 -5.73
C PRO A 364 2.50 2.67 -5.54
N SER A 365 2.78 1.89 -6.58
CA SER A 365 3.82 0.86 -6.59
C SER A 365 5.04 1.32 -7.40
N ASP A 366 6.04 0.45 -7.52
CA ASP A 366 7.22 0.72 -8.37
C ASP A 366 6.89 0.59 -9.85
N TYR A 367 5.85 -0.17 -10.21
CA TYR A 367 5.41 -0.29 -11.59
C TYR A 367 5.01 1.07 -12.19
N GLU A 368 4.32 1.93 -11.43
CA GLU A 368 4.02 3.30 -11.86
C GLU A 368 5.28 4.09 -12.25
N ILE A 369 6.35 3.95 -11.46
CA ILE A 369 7.62 4.66 -11.70
C ILE A 369 8.30 4.08 -12.96
N MET A 370 8.38 2.76 -13.05
CA MET A 370 9.03 2.06 -14.17
C MET A 370 8.30 2.29 -15.50
N ILE A 371 6.96 2.30 -15.49
CA ILE A 371 6.12 2.51 -16.68
C ILE A 371 6.04 4.01 -17.03
N GLY A 372 6.30 4.90 -16.07
CA GLY A 372 6.16 6.34 -16.24
C GLY A 372 4.70 6.81 -16.25
N GLN A 373 3.82 6.12 -15.53
CA GLN A 373 2.40 6.45 -15.38
C GLN A 373 2.03 6.59 -13.91
N THR A 374 1.13 7.51 -13.59
CA THR A 374 0.70 7.78 -12.21
C THR A 374 -0.37 6.81 -11.69
N ASN A 375 -1.01 6.06 -12.58
CA ASN A 375 -2.05 5.08 -12.27
C ASN A 375 -1.97 3.86 -13.20
N LEU A 376 -2.33 2.69 -12.67
CA LEU A 376 -2.38 1.42 -13.40
C LEU A 376 -3.80 0.84 -13.31
N CYS A 377 -4.75 1.51 -13.97
CA CYS A 377 -6.15 1.10 -13.99
C CYS A 377 -6.85 1.55 -15.28
N HIS A 378 -8.00 0.93 -15.56
CA HIS A 378 -8.84 1.22 -16.72
C HIS A 378 -10.00 2.19 -16.41
N VAL A 379 -10.01 2.78 -15.21
CA VAL A 379 -11.09 3.69 -14.79
C VAL A 379 -11.00 5.02 -15.53
N ASN A 380 -12.11 5.41 -16.16
CA ASN A 380 -12.26 6.76 -16.72
C ASN A 380 -12.88 7.70 -15.68
N ILE A 381 -12.14 8.71 -15.25
CA ILE A 381 -12.59 9.68 -14.22
C ILE A 381 -13.76 10.56 -14.67
N HIS A 382 -13.98 10.71 -15.98
CA HIS A 382 -15.12 11.46 -16.53
C HIS A 382 -16.37 10.60 -16.71
N ASN A 383 -16.24 9.28 -16.55
CA ASN A 383 -17.36 8.36 -16.54
C ASN A 383 -17.07 7.13 -15.66
N PRO A 384 -17.03 7.32 -14.32
CA PRO A 384 -16.62 6.27 -13.38
C PRO A 384 -17.63 5.12 -13.27
N ASN A 385 -18.78 5.22 -13.94
CA ASN A 385 -19.80 4.18 -14.01
C ASN A 385 -19.62 3.24 -15.21
N CYS A 386 -18.82 3.60 -16.21
CA CYS A 386 -18.54 2.72 -17.35
C CYS A 386 -17.57 1.59 -16.96
N GLU A 387 -17.99 0.35 -17.18
CA GLU A 387 -17.14 -0.85 -17.04
C GLU A 387 -16.41 -1.22 -18.33
N ASN A 388 -16.82 -0.63 -19.46
CA ASN A 388 -16.29 -0.97 -20.79
C ASN A 388 -15.18 0.00 -21.19
N LEU A 389 -13.92 -0.39 -20.96
CA LEU A 389 -12.80 -0.08 -21.83
C LEU A 389 -11.93 -1.33 -21.99
#